data_AF-G4QF39-F1
#
_entry.id   AF-G4QF39-F1
#
_cell.length_a   1.000
_cell.length_b   1.000
_cell.length_c   1.000
_cell.angle_alpha   90.00
_cell.angle_beta   90.00
_cell.angle_gamma   90.00
#
_symmetry.space_group_name_H-M   'P 1'
#
loop_
_entity.id
_entity.type
_entity.pdbx_description
1 polymer ?
#
loop_
_entity_poly.entity_id
_entity_poly.type
_entity_poly.pdbx_seq_one_letter_code
_entity_poly.pdbx_strand_id
1 'polypeptide(L)'
;MKDACTRNIDPFGAFIELSSPELKVSDFVRLRFANKFMGDGCVTQKGIVVHASDEGVGILFANDTEEFRSMLDKALTRKGSSPIKIHLGA
;
A
#
# COMPACT_ATOMS: atom_id res chain seq x y z
N MET A 1 2.32 -9.94 12.49
CA MET A 1 1.99 -9.18 11.27
C MET A 1 0.90 -8.18 11.63
N LYS A 2 1.12 -6.88 11.39
CA LYS A 2 0.07 -5.87 11.54
C LYS A 2 -0.63 -5.72 10.18
N ASP A 3 -1.92 -6.05 10.12
CA ASP A 3 -2.76 -5.75 8.96
C ASP A 3 -3.04 -4.25 8.95
N ALA A 4 -2.65 -3.56 7.89
CA ALA A 4 -2.94 -2.13 7.72
C ALA A 4 -3.86 -1.92 6.52
N CYS A 5 -4.69 -0.86 6.59
CA CYS A 5 -5.61 -0.49 5.51
C CYS A 5 -5.11 0.77 4.81
N THR A 6 -5.27 0.82 3.49
CA THR A 6 -5.08 2.05 2.72
C THR A 6 -6.28 2.98 2.92
N ARG A 7 -6.05 4.20 3.41
CA ARG A 7 -7.08 5.26 3.42
C ARG A 7 -7.29 5.81 2.02
N ASN A 8 -6.17 6.08 1.33
CA ASN A 8 -6.12 6.57 -0.05
C ASN A 8 -5.04 5.78 -0.81
N ILE A 9 -5.32 5.42 -2.05
CA ILE A 9 -4.35 4.80 -2.97
C ILE A 9 -4.59 5.29 -4.39
N ASP A 10 -3.50 5.58 -5.09
CA ASP A 10 -3.47 5.93 -6.50
C ASP A 10 -2.23 5.28 -7.17
N PRO A 11 -2.01 5.46 -8.48
CA PRO A 11 -0.86 4.86 -9.17
C PRO A 11 0.51 5.31 -8.68
N PHE A 12 0.61 6.46 -8.02
CA PHE A 12 1.86 7.05 -7.54
C PHE A 12 2.14 6.72 -6.09
N GLY A 13 1.11 6.54 -5.25
CA GLY A 13 1.32 6.29 -3.84
C GLY A 13 0.08 5.85 -3.08
N ALA A 14 0.30 5.66 -1.77
CA ALA A 14 -0.76 5.37 -0.83
C ALA A 14 -0.50 6.04 0.52
N PHE A 15 -1.59 6.38 1.21
CA PHE A 15 -1.56 6.62 2.64
C PHE A 15 -2.02 5.35 3.36
N ILE A 16 -1.15 4.81 4.21
CA ILE A 16 -1.40 3.63 5.01
C ILE A 16 -1.70 4.06 6.44
N GLU A 17 -2.88 3.72 6.94
CA GLU A 17 -3.21 3.93 8.35
C GLU A 17 -2.40 2.95 9.20
N LEU A 18 -1.56 3.49 10.07
CA LEU A 18 -0.73 2.70 10.98
C LEU A 18 -0.57 3.48 12.28
N SER A 19 -1.16 2.98 13.37
CA SER A 19 -1.03 3.61 14.68
C SER A 19 0.41 3.48 15.20
N SER A 20 1.03 4.62 15.51
CA SER A 20 2.42 4.74 16.00
C SER A 20 3.43 4.03 15.09
N PRO A 21 3.61 4.51 13.84
CA PRO A 21 4.54 3.91 12.91
C PRO A 21 5.98 4.14 13.37
N GLU A 22 6.81 3.10 13.37
CA GLU A 22 8.27 3.24 13.58
C GLU A 22 9.00 3.75 12.32
N LEU A 23 8.26 3.88 11.22
CA LEU A 23 8.75 4.32 9.91
C LEU A 23 8.94 5.84 9.87
N LYS A 24 10.03 6.28 9.25
CA LYS A 24 10.43 7.67 9.11
C LYS A 24 10.44 8.10 7.65
N VAL A 25 10.35 9.40 7.42
CA VAL A 25 10.52 9.98 6.09
C VAL A 25 11.89 9.56 5.52
N SER A 26 11.91 9.18 4.26
CA SER A 26 13.04 8.60 3.50
C SER A 26 13.30 7.11 3.73
N ASP A 27 12.56 6.42 4.61
CA ASP A 27 12.69 4.97 4.73
C ASP A 27 12.21 4.28 3.45
N PHE A 28 12.98 3.29 3.00
CA PHE A 28 12.58 2.40 1.92
C PHE A 28 11.78 1.24 2.48
N VAL A 29 10.60 1.02 1.92
CA VAL A 29 9.66 0.00 2.40
C VAL A 29 9.25 -0.96 1.30
N ARG A 30 8.92 -2.18 1.72
CA ARG A 30 8.30 -3.21 0.88
C ARG A 30 6.89 -3.46 1.37
N LEU A 31 5.94 -3.27 0.47
CA LEU A 31 4.52 -3.41 0.70
C LEU A 31 4.03 -4.66 0.01
N ARG A 32 3.26 -5.49 0.72
CA ARG A 32 2.59 -6.64 0.13
C ARG A 32 1.10 -6.38 0.11
N PHE A 33 0.57 -6.12 -1.07
CA PHE A 33 -0.85 -5.89 -1.31
C PHE A 33 -1.58 -7.22 -1.46
N ALA A 34 -2.56 -7.45 -0.60
CA ALA A 34 -3.50 -8.55 -0.72
C ALA A 34 -4.88 -7.98 -1.03
N ASN A 35 -5.38 -8.26 -2.23
CA ASN A 35 -6.73 -7.89 -2.60
C ASN A 35 -7.64 -9.12 -2.44
N LYS A 36 -8.74 -8.98 -1.70
CA LYS A 36 -9.78 -10.02 -1.55
C LYS A 36 -10.34 -10.55 -2.89
N PHE A 37 -10.13 -9.80 -3.97
CA PHE A 37 -10.55 -10.15 -5.32
C PHE A 37 -9.48 -10.87 -6.16
N MET A 38 -8.26 -11.06 -5.64
CA MET A 38 -7.16 -11.72 -6.36
C MET A 38 -6.88 -13.17 -5.91
N GLY A 39 -7.76 -13.78 -5.12
CA GLY A 39 -7.50 -15.10 -4.54
C GLY A 39 -6.28 -15.07 -3.61
N ASP A 40 -5.38 -16.05 -3.73
CA ASP A 40 -4.14 -16.16 -2.95
C ASP A 40 -2.98 -15.27 -3.47
N GLY A 41 -3.19 -14.55 -4.57
CA GLY A 41 -2.18 -13.70 -5.19
C GLY A 41 -1.91 -12.44 -4.38
N CYS A 42 -0.65 -12.25 -3.96
CA CYS A 42 -0.19 -11.00 -3.37
C CYS A 42 0.79 -10.29 -4.30
N VAL A 43 0.59 -8.99 -4.53
CA VAL A 43 1.54 -8.18 -5.30
C VAL A 43 2.49 -7.48 -4.33
N THR A 44 3.79 -7.59 -4.60
CA THR A 44 4.81 -6.88 -3.84
C THR A 44 5.18 -5.60 -4.56
N GLN A 45 5.21 -4.50 -3.81
CA GLN A 45 5.55 -3.18 -4.31
C GLN A 45 6.55 -2.52 -3.38
N LYS A 46 7.49 -1.76 -3.95
CA LYS A 46 8.47 -0.98 -3.17
C LYS A 46 8.06 0.49 -3.15
N GLY A 47 8.46 1.21 -2.12
CA GLY A 47 8.25 2.64 -2.04
C GLY A 47 9.18 3.32 -1.07
N ILE A 48 9.09 4.64 -1.03
CA ILE A 48 9.77 5.50 -0.07
C ILE A 48 8.73 6.23 0.76
N VAL A 49 8.95 6.28 2.07
CA VAL A 49 8.09 7.05 2.97
C VAL A 49 8.35 8.53 2.73
N VAL A 50 7.33 9.25 2.30
CA VAL A 50 7.38 10.71 2.06
C VAL A 50 6.68 11.50 3.17
N HIS A 51 5.90 10.82 4.01
CA HIS A 51 5.21 11.41 5.14
C HIS A 51 5.06 10.36 6.26
N ALA A 52 5.23 10.79 7.51
CA ALA A 52 4.97 9.97 8.70
C ALA A 52 4.29 10.83 9.78
N SER A 53 3.23 10.32 10.36
CA SER A 53 2.50 10.92 11.47
C SER A 53 1.93 9.84 12.39
N ASP A 54 1.33 10.25 13.50
CA ASP A 54 0.69 9.32 14.45
C ASP A 54 -0.49 8.54 13.83
N GLU A 55 -1.05 9.05 12.73
CA GLU A 55 -2.15 8.43 11.99
C GLU A 55 -1.68 7.39 10.95
N GLY A 56 -0.41 7.45 10.55
CA GLY A 56 0.11 6.55 9.52
C GLY A 56 1.24 7.13 8.68
N VAL A 57 1.43 6.53 7.50
CA VAL A 57 2.53 6.87 6.59
C VAL A 57 2.05 7.09 5.16
N GLY A 58 2.55 8.13 4.52
CA GLY A 58 2.44 8.36 3.10
C GLY A 58 3.63 7.75 2.38
N ILE A 59 3.38 6.90 1.38
CA ILE A 59 4.41 6.19 0.63
C ILE A 59 4.27 6.52 -0.85
N LEU A 60 5.37 6.96 -1.45
CA LEU A 60 5.52 7.09 -2.89
C LEU A 60 6.06 5.77 -3.44
N PHE A 61 5.40 5.23 -4.46
CA PHE A 61 5.77 3.97 -5.09
C PHE A 61 7.02 4.12 -5.96
N ALA A 62 7.96 3.18 -5.80
CA ALA A 62 9.27 3.21 -6.45
C ALA A 62 9.34 2.40 -7.74
N ASN A 63 8.27 1.66 -8.10
CA ASN A 63 8.28 0.83 -9.30
C ASN A 63 6.89 0.71 -9.93
N ASP A 64 6.84 0.64 -11.25
CA ASP A 64 5.60 0.62 -12.02
C ASP A 64 5.46 -0.71 -12.77
N THR A 65 5.36 -1.82 -12.03
CA THR A 65 5.21 -3.13 -12.66
C THR A 65 3.80 -3.26 -13.26
N GLU A 66 3.71 -3.87 -14.45
CA GLU A 66 2.42 -4.11 -15.11
C GLU A 66 1.44 -4.89 -14.22
N GLU A 67 1.97 -5.81 -13.41
CA GLU A 67 1.23 -6.59 -12.42
C GLU A 67 0.60 -5.69 -11.34
N PHE A 68 1.37 -4.74 -10.79
CA PHE A 68 0.88 -3.80 -9.79
C PHE A 68 -0.15 -2.83 -10.40
N ARG A 69 0.13 -2.30 -11.60
CA ARG A 69 -0.82 -1.46 -12.34
C ARG A 69 -2.14 -2.18 -12.60
N SER A 70 -2.09 -3.42 -13.07
CA SER A 70 -3.29 -4.22 -13.35
C SER A 70 -4.10 -4.49 -12.08
N MET A 71 -3.42 -4.81 -10.97
CA MET A 71 -4.08 -4.98 -9.67
C MET A 71 -4.75 -3.68 -9.22
N LEU A 72 -4.02 -2.56 -9.29
CA LEU A 72 -4.51 -1.27 -8.84
C LEU A 72 -5.67 -0.78 -9.71
N ASP A 73 -5.57 -0.90 -11.02
CA ASP A 73 -6.64 -0.54 -11.95
C ASP A 73 -7.92 -1.34 -11.66
N LYS A 74 -7.81 -2.65 -11.42
CA LYS A 74 -8.94 -3.50 -10.99
C LYS A 74 -9.52 -3.09 -9.64
N ALA A 75 -8.69 -2.60 -8.72
CA ALA A 75 -9.13 -2.11 -7.42
C ALA A 75 -9.82 -0.74 -7.51
N LEU A 76 -9.35 0.15 -8.38
CA LEU A 76 -9.86 1.52 -8.55
C LEU A 76 -11.09 1.61 -9.46
N THR A 77 -11.18 0.80 -10.53
CA THR A 77 -12.34 0.78 -11.44
C THR A 77 -13.58 0.15 -10.81
N ARG A 78 -13.43 -0.70 -9.80
CA ARG A 78 -14.55 -1.28 -9.05
C ARG A 78 -15.02 -0.31 -7.96
N LYS A 79 -15.92 0.62 -8.34
CA LYS A 79 -16.64 1.53 -7.44
C LYS A 79 -17.13 0.79 -6.18
N GLY A 80 -16.60 1.20 -5.02
CA GLY A 80 -16.89 0.62 -3.71
C GLY A 80 -15.60 0.31 -2.97
N SER A 81 -14.88 1.38 -2.61
CA SER A 81 -13.60 1.43 -1.88
C SER A 81 -13.52 0.36 -0.80
N SER A 82 -13.05 -0.82 -1.17
CA SER A 82 -12.76 -1.88 -0.24
C SER A 82 -11.33 -1.66 0.23
N PRO A 83 -11.07 -1.54 1.54
CA PRO A 83 -9.73 -1.28 2.06
C PRO A 83 -8.78 -2.37 1.56
N ILE A 84 -7.67 -1.96 0.96
CA ILE A 84 -6.64 -2.89 0.51
C ILE A 84 -5.79 -3.23 1.73
N LYS A 85 -5.70 -4.53 2.04
CA LYS A 85 -4.87 -5.02 3.14
C LYS A 85 -3.41 -5.01 2.72
N ILE A 86 -2.59 -4.33 3.50
CA ILE A 86 -1.14 -4.29 3.32
C ILE A 86 -0.49 -5.08 4.45
N HIS A 87 0.40 -5.99 4.07
CA HIS A 87 1.30 -6.65 5.02
C HIS A 87 2.66 -5.97 4.94
N LEU A 88 3.10 -5.40 6.06
CA LEU A 88 4.45 -4.86 6.24
C LEU A 88 5.33 -6.01 6.73
N GLY A 89 6.33 -6.39 5.92
CA GLY A 89 7.38 -7.34 6.29
C GLY A 89 8.62 -6.58 6.73
N ALA A 90 9.19 -6.99 7.87
CA ALA A 90 10.56 -6.66 8.25
C ALA A 90 11.55 -7.44 7.38
#